data_AF-A0A7S2WV50-F1
#
_entry.id   AF-A0A7S2WV50-F1
#
_cell.length_a   1.000
_cell.length_b   1.000
_cell.length_c   1.000
_cell.angle_alpha   90.00
_cell.angle_beta   90.00
_cell.angle_gamma   90.00
#
_symmetry.space_group_name_H-M   'P 1'
#
loop_
_entity.id
_entity.type
_entity.pdbx_description
1 polymer ?
#
loop_
_entity_poly.entity_id
_entity_poly.type
_entity_poly.pdbx_seq_one_letter_code
_entity_poly.pdbx_strand_id
1 'polypeptide(L)'
;TAPAEEEQKQLVEARNDIDTLVFSVEKNLSEHGDKLSDTLKQELAEGMEEAKKVKESDNLEEIKAKHESLQAASLKIGQEIAGQGSGGEAGDSQEEKEGEQEAEFKEKK
;
A
#
# COMPACT_ATOMS: atom_id res chain seq x y z
N THR A 1 -23.90 18.54 -6.26
CA THR A 1 -23.00 19.07 -7.31
C THR A 1 -21.97 17.98 -7.52
N ALA A 2 -21.88 17.45 -8.74
CA ALA A 2 -21.00 16.34 -9.12
C ALA A 2 -19.58 16.33 -8.48
N PRO A 3 -18.85 17.45 -8.32
CA PRO A 3 -17.49 17.42 -7.73
C PRO A 3 -17.46 16.91 -6.28
N ALA A 4 -18.45 17.25 -5.45
CA ALA A 4 -18.47 16.79 -4.06
C ALA A 4 -18.82 15.30 -3.93
N GLU A 5 -19.52 14.74 -4.92
CA GLU A 5 -19.86 13.31 -4.96
C GLU A 5 -18.66 12.48 -5.43
N GLU A 6 -17.87 13.00 -6.37
CA GLU A 6 -16.63 12.39 -6.85
C GLU A 6 -15.55 12.34 -5.76
N GLU A 7 -15.37 13.44 -5.02
CA GLU A 7 -14.38 13.53 -3.95
C GLU A 7 -14.69 12.56 -2.79
N GLN A 8 -15.98 12.40 -2.45
CA GLN A 8 -16.44 11.42 -1.47
C GLN A 8 -16.21 9.97 -1.94
N LYS A 9 -16.44 9.70 -3.22
CA LYS A 9 -16.16 8.39 -3.82
C LYS A 9 -14.67 8.05 -3.73
N GLN A 10 -13.81 8.99 -4.14
CA GLN A 10 -12.36 8.82 -4.10
C GLN A 10 -11.83 8.63 -2.67
N LEU A 11 -12.41 9.34 -1.69
CA LEU A 11 -12.06 9.16 -0.29
C LEU A 11 -12.38 7.75 0.23
N VAL A 12 -13.56 7.23 -0.12
CA VAL A 12 -13.96 5.86 0.25
C VAL A 12 -13.07 4.82 -0.44
N GLU A 13 -12.75 4.99 -1.73
CA GLU A 13 -11.83 4.12 -2.47
C GLU A 13 -10.44 4.11 -1.82
N ALA A 14 -9.87 5.29 -1.58
CA ALA A 14 -8.55 5.40 -0.95
C ALA A 14 -8.49 4.77 0.45
N ARG A 15 -9.58 4.84 1.23
CA ARG A 15 -9.71 4.16 2.53
C ARG A 15 -9.74 2.64 2.39
N ASN A 16 -10.42 2.10 1.39
CA ASN A 16 -10.48 0.66 1.16
C ASN A 16 -9.13 0.13 0.63
N ASP A 17 -8.46 0.88 -0.23
CA ASP A 17 -7.17 0.51 -0.80
C ASP A 17 -6.10 0.44 0.28
N ILE A 18 -6.02 1.47 1.15
CA ILE A 18 -5.05 1.48 2.24
C ILE A 18 -5.33 0.38 3.27
N ASP A 19 -6.60 0.03 3.52
CA ASP A 19 -6.94 -1.10 4.41
C ASP A 19 -6.54 -2.45 3.82
N THR A 20 -6.77 -2.65 2.53
CA THR A 20 -6.34 -3.85 1.82
C THR A 20 -4.82 -3.99 1.84
N LEU A 21 -4.11 -2.89 1.61
CA LEU A 21 -2.66 -2.84 1.67
C LEU A 21 -2.13 -3.15 3.07
N VAL A 22 -2.70 -2.55 4.11
CA VAL A 22 -2.32 -2.84 5.51
C VAL A 22 -2.50 -4.33 5.81
N PHE A 23 -3.64 -4.92 5.46
CA PHE A 23 -3.87 -6.35 5.68
C PHE A 23 -2.84 -7.22 4.94
N SER A 24 -2.52 -6.89 3.68
CA SER A 24 -1.52 -7.61 2.90
C SER A 24 -0.12 -7.54 3.54
N VAL A 25 0.28 -6.36 4.05
CA VAL A 25 1.56 -6.19 4.75
C VAL A 25 1.57 -6.93 6.08
N GLU A 26 0.50 -6.88 6.88
CA GLU A 26 0.37 -7.63 8.13
C GLU A 26 0.53 -9.13 7.88
N LYS A 27 -0.13 -9.65 6.84
CA LYS A 27 -0.02 -11.05 6.44
C LYS A 27 1.42 -11.41 6.07
N ASN A 28 2.06 -10.60 5.22
CA ASN A 28 3.45 -10.82 4.81
C ASN A 28 4.42 -10.79 6.01
N LEU A 29 4.23 -9.89 6.98
CA LEU A 29 5.03 -9.86 8.20
C LEU A 29 4.80 -11.09 9.07
N SER A 30 3.57 -11.59 9.15
CA SER A 30 3.27 -12.82 9.90
C SER A 30 3.86 -14.07 9.24
N GLU A 31 3.93 -14.12 7.91
CA GLU A 31 4.40 -15.29 7.15
C GLU A 31 5.92 -15.28 6.91
N HIS A 32 6.50 -14.09 6.78
CA HIS A 32 7.89 -13.91 6.33
C HIS A 32 8.72 -12.97 7.20
N GLY A 33 8.18 -12.43 8.31
CA GLY A 33 8.86 -11.47 9.17
C GLY A 33 10.22 -11.95 9.69
N ASP A 34 10.40 -13.24 9.93
CA ASP A 34 11.69 -13.80 10.36
C ASP A 34 12.79 -13.68 9.29
N LYS A 35 12.41 -13.55 8.01
CA LYS A 35 13.31 -13.36 6.87
C LYS A 35 13.55 -11.88 6.56
N LEU A 36 12.89 -10.95 7.26
CA LEU A 36 13.03 -9.53 7.02
C LEU A 36 13.97 -8.89 8.03
N SER A 37 14.72 -7.88 7.57
CA SER A 37 15.55 -7.05 8.44
C SER A 37 14.73 -6.34 9.51
N ASP A 38 15.31 -6.13 10.69
CA ASP A 38 14.64 -5.43 11.79
C ASP A 38 14.24 -3.99 11.40
N THR A 39 15.08 -3.34 10.59
CA THR A 39 14.78 -2.02 10.02
C THR A 39 13.53 -2.05 9.14
N LEU A 40 13.42 -3.01 8.23
CA LEU A 40 12.25 -3.11 7.34
C LEU A 40 10.98 -3.47 8.12
N LYS A 41 11.08 -4.38 9.10
CA LYS A 41 9.95 -4.71 9.99
C LYS A 41 9.43 -3.49 10.74
N GLN A 42 10.34 -2.67 11.26
CA GLN A 42 9.98 -1.45 11.96
C GLN A 42 9.34 -0.43 11.01
N GLU A 43 9.93 -0.21 9.82
CA GLU A 43 9.37 0.69 8.79
C GLU A 43 7.94 0.29 8.40
N LEU A 44 7.68 -1.00 8.22
CA LEU A 44 6.35 -1.52 7.90
C LEU A 44 5.38 -1.39 9.08
N ALA A 45 5.82 -1.69 10.30
CA ALA A 45 4.99 -1.56 11.50
C ALA A 45 4.53 -0.11 11.74
N GLU A 46 5.47 0.84 11.64
CA GLU A 46 5.17 2.27 11.75
C GLU A 46 4.27 2.73 10.59
N GLY A 47 4.57 2.33 9.36
CA GLY A 47 3.78 2.67 8.18
C GLY A 47 2.33 2.17 8.26
N MET A 48 2.11 0.95 8.79
CA MET A 48 0.76 0.41 9.01
C MET A 48 0.01 1.14 10.12
N GLU A 49 0.68 1.53 11.21
CA GLU A 49 0.05 2.30 12.29
C GLU A 49 -0.39 3.68 11.78
N GLU A 50 0.46 4.35 11.01
CA GLU A 50 0.15 5.63 10.39
C GLU A 50 -0.95 5.51 9.33
N ALA A 51 -0.94 4.45 8.52
CA ALA A 51 -1.99 4.13 7.56
C ALA A 51 -3.36 3.96 8.25
N LYS A 52 -3.40 3.25 9.37
CA LYS A 52 -4.61 3.07 10.19
C LYS A 52 -5.12 4.38 10.80
N LYS A 53 -4.24 5.34 11.10
CA LYS A 53 -4.62 6.66 11.61
C LYS A 53 -5.13 7.58 10.49
N VAL A 54 -4.40 7.66 9.38
CA VAL A 54 -4.72 8.61 8.29
C VAL A 54 -6.02 8.25 7.60
N LYS A 55 -6.37 6.96 7.48
CA LYS A 55 -7.64 6.53 6.87
C LYS A 55 -8.88 7.03 7.64
N GLU A 56 -8.75 7.31 8.94
CA GLU A 56 -9.83 7.87 9.76
C GLU A 56 -10.03 9.38 9.51
N SER A 57 -9.10 10.03 8.83
CA SER A 57 -9.22 11.42 8.40
C SER A 57 -10.02 11.54 7.10
N ASP A 58 -10.54 12.74 6.83
CA ASP A 58 -11.15 13.08 5.53
C ASP A 58 -10.13 13.71 4.56
N ASN A 59 -8.82 13.50 4.77
CA ASN A 59 -7.77 14.07 3.93
C ASN A 59 -7.31 13.06 2.87
N LEU A 60 -7.90 13.16 1.67
CA LEU A 60 -7.58 12.28 0.54
C LEU A 60 -6.09 12.31 0.15
N GLU A 61 -5.45 13.48 0.17
CA GLU A 61 -4.03 13.62 -0.20
C GLU A 61 -3.13 12.89 0.79
N GLU A 62 -3.42 12.99 2.09
CA GLU A 62 -2.64 12.29 3.12
C GLU A 62 -2.84 10.77 3.03
N ILE A 63 -4.05 10.29 2.74
CA ILE A 63 -4.33 8.86 2.57
C ILE A 63 -3.56 8.32 1.36
N LYS A 64 -3.61 9.01 0.21
CA LYS A 64 -2.86 8.62 -0.99
C LYS A 64 -1.35 8.61 -0.75
N ALA A 65 -0.79 9.65 -0.14
CA ALA A 65 0.63 9.73 0.17
C ALA A 65 1.07 8.59 1.10
N LYS A 66 0.25 8.25 2.10
CA LYS A 66 0.54 7.14 3.02
C LYS A 66 0.42 5.78 2.32
N HIS A 67 -0.58 5.61 1.46
CA HIS A 67 -0.73 4.42 0.63
C HIS A 67 0.53 4.17 -0.22
N GLU A 68 0.99 5.17 -0.98
CA GLU A 68 2.21 5.06 -1.80
C GLU A 68 3.45 4.72 -0.95
N SER A 69 3.61 5.37 0.20
CA SER A 69 4.73 5.10 1.12
C SER A 69 4.71 3.66 1.64
N LEU A 70 3.55 3.17 2.07
CA LEU A 70 3.41 1.80 2.58
C LEU A 70 3.56 0.78 1.45
N GLN A 71 3.08 1.09 0.24
CA GLN A 71 3.23 0.24 -0.94
C GLN A 71 4.70 0.09 -1.32
N ALA A 72 5.46 1.18 -1.30
CA ALA A 72 6.91 1.15 -1.55
C ALA A 72 7.64 0.28 -0.52
N ALA A 73 7.27 0.36 0.76
CA ALA A 73 7.82 -0.51 1.80
C ALA A 73 7.42 -1.98 1.59
N SER A 74 6.17 -2.24 1.20
CA SER A 74 5.67 -3.59 0.91
C SER A 74 6.45 -4.26 -0.23
N LEU A 75 6.83 -3.52 -1.27
CA LEU A 75 7.66 -4.05 -2.36
C LEU A 75 9.06 -4.49 -1.88
N LYS A 76 9.62 -3.84 -0.85
CA LYS A 76 10.91 -4.25 -0.27
C LYS A 76 10.84 -5.62 0.40
N ILE A 77 9.67 -6.03 0.89
CA ILE A 77 9.45 -7.39 1.45
C ILE A 77 9.82 -8.43 0.40
N GLY A 78 9.27 -8.30 -0.81
CA GLY A 78 9.56 -9.22 -1.91
C GLY A 78 11.04 -9.22 -2.30
N GLN A 79 11.69 -8.06 -2.26
CA GLN A 79 13.13 -7.94 -2.55
C GLN A 79 14.00 -8.62 -1.48
N GLU A 80 13.68 -8.47 -0.20
CA GLU A 80 14.44 -9.13 0.87
C GLU A 80 14.23 -10.65 0.87
N ILE A 81 13.00 -11.12 0.66
CA ILE A 81 12.69 -12.56 0.57
C ILE A 81 13.40 -13.19 -0.64
N ALA A 82 13.35 -12.55 -1.81
CA ALA A 82 14.04 -13.03 -3.01
C ALA A 82 15.58 -12.96 -2.87
N GLY A 83 16.09 -11.91 -2.23
CA GLY A 83 17.53 -11.71 -2.03
C GLY A 83 18.18 -12.72 -1.07
N GLN A 84 17.41 -13.25 -0.12
CA GLN A 84 17.88 -14.29 0.81
C GLN A 84 17.73 -15.73 0.25
N GLY A 85 17.03 -15.90 -0.88
CA GLY A 85 16.73 -17.21 -1.47
C GLY A 85 17.32 -17.40 -2.87
N SER A 86 18.60 -17.77 -2.97
CA SER A 86 19.04 -18.55 -4.13
C SER A 86 18.47 -19.98 -4.00
N GLY A 87 17.23 -20.17 -4.43
CA GLY A 87 16.61 -21.48 -4.55
C GLY A 87 15.13 -21.52 -4.15
N GLY A 88 14.25 -21.35 -5.14
CA GLY A 88 12.97 -22.05 -5.23
C GLY A 88 11.92 -21.75 -4.15
N GLU A 89 11.05 -20.79 -4.42
CA GLU A 89 9.60 -20.95 -4.52
C GLU A 89 9.01 -19.56 -4.74
N ALA A 90 8.86 -19.20 -6.02
CA ALA A 90 7.92 -18.17 -6.43
C ALA A 90 6.52 -18.76 -6.19
N GLY A 91 6.06 -18.67 -4.94
CA GLY A 91 4.74 -19.10 -4.50
C GLY A 91 3.76 -17.93 -4.55
N ASP A 92 3.26 -17.68 -5.75
CA ASP A 92 1.88 -17.34 -6.09
C ASP A 92 0.99 -16.62 -5.04
N SER A 93 0.79 -15.33 -5.30
CA SER A 93 -0.48 -14.57 -5.25
C SER A 93 -0.09 -13.14 -5.67
N GLN A 94 -0.10 -12.74 -6.94
CA GLN A 94 -1.26 -12.61 -7.83
C GLN A 94 -2.43 -11.97 -7.05
N GLU A 95 -2.51 -10.64 -7.07
CA GLU A 95 -3.37 -9.86 -7.99
C GLU A 95 -4.72 -9.58 -7.34
N GLU A 96 -4.91 -8.35 -6.88
CA GLU A 96 -6.00 -7.57 -7.42
C GLU A 96 -5.40 -6.39 -8.20
N LYS A 97 -5.88 -6.33 -9.43
CA LYS A 97 -5.69 -5.29 -10.42
C LYS A 97 -6.34 -3.98 -9.96
N GLU A 98 -5.96 -2.95 -10.71
CA GLU A 98 -6.79 -1.77 -11.02
C GLU A 98 -6.74 -0.59 -10.03
N GLY A 99 -5.69 0.20 -10.23
CA GLY A 99 -5.64 1.64 -9.92
C GLY A 99 -4.88 2.39 -11.02
N GLU A 100 -5.11 2.01 -12.28
CA GLU A 100 -4.65 2.77 -13.45
C GLU A 100 -5.51 4.03 -13.54
N GLN A 101 -5.14 5.08 -12.80
CA GLN A 101 -5.61 6.45 -12.99
C GLN A 101 -4.82 7.41 -12.08
N GLU A 102 -3.64 7.84 -12.53
CA GLU A 102 -3.21 9.24 -12.35
C GLU A 102 -2.02 9.59 -13.28
N ALA A 103 -2.29 9.49 -14.57
CA ALA A 103 -1.72 10.34 -15.60
C ALA A 103 -2.81 10.38 -16.68
N GLU A 104 -3.48 11.47 -17.02
CA GLU A 104 -2.91 12.76 -17.38
C GLU A 104 -4.08 13.75 -17.54
N PHE A 105 -4.40 14.56 -16.51
CA PHE A 105 -5.18 15.79 -16.72
C PHE A 105 -4.22 16.88 -17.21
N LYS A 106 -3.87 16.82 -18.50
CA LYS A 106 -3.27 17.95 -19.23
C LYS A 106 -4.09 18.26 -20.48
N GLU A 107 -5.35 18.62 -20.28
CA GLU A 107 -6.04 19.43 -21.29
C GLU A 107 -5.63 20.89 -21.10
N LYS A 108 -4.57 21.29 -21.80
CA LYS A 108 -4.27 22.69 -22.07
C LYS A 108 -3.64 22.84 -23.44
N LYS A 109 -4.46 22.79 -24.50
CA LYS A 109 -4.41 23.75 -25.60
C LYS A 109 -5.66 23.72 -26.48
#